data_AF-A0AAE1AMM4-F1
#
_entry.id   AF-A0AAE1AMM4-F1
#
_cell.length_a   1.000
_cell.length_b   1.000
_cell.length_c   1.000
_cell.angle_alpha   90.00
_cell.angle_beta   90.00
_cell.angle_gamma   90.00
#
_symmetry.space_group_name_H-M   'P 1'
#
loop_
_entity.id
_entity.type
_entity.pdbx_description
1 polymer ?
#
loop_
_entity_poly.entity_id
_entity_poly.type
_entity_poly.pdbx_seq_one_letter_code
_entity_poly.pdbx_strand_id
1 'polypeptide(L)'
;MAEASVMYTKSPGRSTLSSSSSSSSSSSCSVSIVEEIRLRQHLSLGNGIAIIVGIIIGSGIFISPKGVMQEAGSVGSSLIIWAICGAICLLGAMCYAELGTAILKSGADYAYINEAYGTFPAFLYLWVAVVIILPTGNAITALTFANYVLQPIFPECGPPSTLISLTAALCISEYL
;
A
#
# COMPACT_ATOMS: atom_id res chain seq x y z
N MET A 1 7.97 -15.74 -18.48
CA MET A 1 9.06 -16.43 -19.20
C MET A 1 8.72 -16.33 -20.69
N ALA A 2 9.09 -15.35 -21.50
CA ALA A 2 10.02 -14.22 -21.50
C ALA A 2 9.20 -12.93 -21.82
N GLU A 3 9.59 -11.72 -21.43
CA GLU A 3 10.38 -10.80 -22.26
C GLU A 3 10.73 -9.56 -21.40
N ALA A 4 11.84 -9.61 -20.66
CA ALA A 4 12.34 -8.45 -19.91
C ALA A 4 13.84 -8.21 -20.15
N SER A 5 14.36 -8.67 -21.29
CA SER A 5 15.81 -8.72 -21.53
C SER A 5 16.28 -7.84 -22.69
N VAL A 6 15.45 -6.93 -23.22
CA VAL A 6 15.86 -6.06 -24.33
C VAL A 6 15.35 -4.63 -24.13
N MET A 7 15.96 -3.84 -23.22
CA MET A 7 15.96 -2.36 -23.33
C MET A 7 16.99 -1.67 -22.41
N TYR A 8 18.19 -2.24 -22.30
CA TYR A 8 19.33 -1.53 -21.70
C TYR A 8 20.59 -1.69 -22.55
N THR A 9 20.52 -1.43 -23.85
CA THR A 9 21.74 -1.16 -24.64
C THR A 9 21.47 -0.11 -25.72
N LYS A 10 22.45 0.79 -25.88
CA LYS A 10 22.69 1.70 -27.03
C LYS A 10 21.88 3.03 -27.00
N SER A 11 22.44 4.23 -27.10
CA SER A 11 23.76 4.69 -27.58
C SER A 11 23.98 6.18 -27.19
N PRO A 12 25.20 6.73 -27.35
CA PRO A 12 25.57 8.10 -27.02
C PRO A 12 25.20 9.07 -28.15
N GLY A 13 25.15 10.38 -27.87
CA GLY A 13 25.11 11.38 -28.93
C GLY A 13 24.64 12.76 -28.50
N ARG A 14 25.59 13.64 -28.15
CA ARG A 14 25.39 15.07 -27.96
C ARG A 14 25.95 15.84 -29.16
N SER A 15 25.03 16.40 -29.95
CA SER A 15 25.09 17.64 -30.76
C SER A 15 26.33 17.97 -31.59
N THR A 16 26.14 18.06 -32.91
CA THR A 16 26.72 19.14 -33.75
C THR A 16 25.79 19.50 -34.91
N LEU A 17 25.71 20.80 -35.17
CA LEU A 17 24.93 21.52 -36.17
C LEU A 17 25.19 21.05 -37.61
N SER A 18 24.17 21.15 -38.48
CA SER A 18 24.31 21.95 -39.71
C SER A 18 22.94 22.35 -40.28
N SER A 19 22.85 23.60 -40.69
CA SER A 19 21.77 24.24 -41.42
C SER A 19 21.81 23.80 -42.87
N SER A 20 20.66 23.55 -43.51
CA SER A 20 20.45 23.78 -44.95
C SER A 20 18.96 23.75 -45.29
N SER A 21 18.54 24.77 -46.02
CA SER A 21 17.21 25.11 -46.50
C SER A 21 16.88 24.38 -47.81
N SER A 22 15.62 23.93 -47.97
CA SER A 22 14.88 24.01 -49.25
C SER A 22 13.44 23.49 -49.13
N SER A 23 12.54 24.31 -49.65
CA SER A 23 11.10 24.15 -49.85
C SER A 23 10.69 22.97 -50.74
N SER A 24 9.56 22.31 -50.45
CA SER A 24 8.42 22.09 -51.37
C SER A 24 7.36 21.17 -50.77
N SER A 25 6.18 21.26 -51.37
CA SER A 25 4.84 21.06 -50.84
C SER A 25 4.36 19.61 -50.69
N SER A 26 3.24 19.48 -49.97
CA SER A 26 2.21 18.42 -50.04
C SER A 26 2.57 17.01 -49.58
N SER A 27 2.08 16.66 -48.38
CA SER A 27 0.96 15.72 -48.19
C SER A 27 0.81 15.45 -46.69
N SER A 28 -0.21 16.04 -46.07
CA SER A 28 -0.53 15.81 -44.66
C SER A 28 -1.04 14.38 -44.49
N CYS A 29 -0.14 13.43 -44.24
CA CYS A 29 -0.49 12.15 -43.64
C CYS A 29 -0.42 12.37 -42.13
N SER A 30 -1.58 12.43 -41.48
CA SER A 30 -1.71 12.57 -40.04
C SER A 30 -1.12 11.33 -39.35
N VAL A 31 0.16 11.40 -39.02
CA VAL A 31 0.74 10.52 -38.00
C VAL A 31 0.20 11.05 -36.68
N SER A 32 -0.85 10.41 -36.17
CA SER A 32 -1.27 10.55 -34.79
C SER A 32 -0.12 10.06 -33.92
N ILE A 33 0.75 10.98 -33.54
CA ILE A 33 1.75 10.77 -32.51
C ILE A 33 0.96 10.39 -31.26
N VAL A 34 1.06 9.13 -30.84
CA VAL A 34 0.61 8.74 -29.51
C VAL A 34 1.51 9.53 -28.56
N GLU A 35 1.02 10.66 -28.08
CA GLU A 35 1.70 11.49 -27.11
C GLU A 35 1.86 10.63 -25.86
N GLU A 36 3.09 10.16 -25.63
CA GLU A 36 3.42 9.40 -24.44
C GLU A 36 3.16 10.33 -23.25
N ILE A 37 2.02 10.12 -22.56
CA ILE A 37 1.63 10.88 -21.37
C ILE A 37 2.66 10.57 -20.28
N ARG A 38 3.79 11.27 -20.29
CA ARG A 38 4.77 11.25 -19.22
C ARG A 38 4.24 12.12 -18.09
N LEU A 39 3.63 11.47 -17.11
CA LEU A 39 3.35 12.09 -15.82
C LEU A 39 4.66 12.64 -15.24
N ARG A 40 4.72 13.95 -14.97
CA ARG A 40 5.84 14.52 -14.22
C ARG A 40 5.82 13.89 -12.83
N GLN A 41 6.81 13.05 -12.53
CA GLN A 41 7.00 12.46 -11.21
C GLN A 41 7.49 13.54 -10.25
N HIS A 42 6.56 14.32 -9.70
CA HIS A 42 6.84 15.36 -8.71
C HIS A 42 6.24 14.98 -7.35
N LEU A 43 6.76 13.89 -6.76
CA LEU A 43 6.54 13.58 -5.35
C LEU A 43 7.53 14.42 -4.54
N SER A 44 7.06 15.55 -4.02
CA SER A 44 7.83 16.35 -3.05
C SER A 44 7.95 15.57 -1.73
N LEU A 45 9.03 15.81 -0.98
CA LEU A 45 9.28 15.18 0.33
C LEU A 45 8.06 15.32 1.25
N GLY A 46 7.48 16.53 1.31
CA GLY A 46 6.30 16.80 2.14
C GLY A 46 5.07 15.98 1.73
N ASN A 47 4.82 15.83 0.42
CA ASN A 47 3.71 15.03 -0.09
C ASN A 47 3.93 13.54 0.20
N GLY A 48 5.17 13.05 0.09
CA GLY A 48 5.53 11.68 0.44
C GLY A 48 5.28 11.38 1.91
N ILE A 49 5.74 12.26 2.81
CA ILE A 49 5.51 12.11 4.26
C ILE A 49 4.01 12.13 4.57
N ALA A 50 3.25 13.06 3.97
CA ALA A 50 1.81 13.14 4.20
C ALA A 50 1.07 11.85 3.78
N ILE A 51 1.44 11.24 2.65
CA ILE A 51 0.88 9.97 2.19
C ILE A 51 1.21 8.85 3.20
N ILE A 52 2.47 8.75 3.63
CA ILE A 52 2.92 7.73 4.58
C ILE A 52 2.17 7.87 5.92
N VAL A 53 2.05 9.09 6.44
CA VAL A 53 1.30 9.35 7.67
C VAL A 53 -0.18 8.99 7.50
N GLY A 54 -0.78 9.30 6.35
CA GLY A 54 -2.17 8.98 6.05
C GLY A 54 -2.46 7.47 5.96
N ILE A 55 -1.52 6.67 5.46
CA ILE A 55 -1.69 5.19 5.41
C ILE A 55 -1.41 4.52 6.77
N ILE A 56 -0.55 5.11 7.61
CA ILE A 56 -0.22 4.56 8.95
C ILE A 56 -1.32 4.88 9.96
N ILE A 57 -1.85 6.12 9.96
CA ILE A 57 -2.91 6.53 10.89
C ILE A 57 -4.26 6.02 10.37
N GLY A 58 -4.62 4.80 10.78
CA GLY A 58 -5.90 4.16 10.46
C GLY A 58 -6.92 4.13 11.61
N SER A 59 -8.05 3.45 11.38
CA SER A 59 -9.11 3.24 12.38
C SER A 59 -8.69 2.38 13.59
N GLY A 60 -7.55 1.67 13.49
CA GLY A 60 -7.03 0.82 14.56
C GLY A 60 -6.76 1.57 15.87
N ILE A 61 -6.45 2.87 15.83
CA ILE A 61 -6.17 3.68 17.03
C ILE A 61 -7.36 3.74 17.99
N PHE A 62 -8.58 3.55 17.51
CA PHE A 62 -9.75 3.57 18.38
C PHE A 62 -9.91 2.25 19.15
N ILE A 63 -9.50 1.12 18.55
CA ILE A 63 -9.72 -0.20 19.13
C ILE A 63 -8.51 -0.73 19.92
N SER A 64 -7.30 -0.43 19.47
CA SER A 64 -6.05 -0.93 20.04
C SER A 64 -5.80 -0.51 21.50
N PRO A 65 -6.11 0.73 21.95
CA PRO A 65 -5.87 1.13 23.33
C PRO A 65 -6.67 0.31 24.35
N LYS A 66 -7.91 -0.07 24.00
CA LYS A 66 -8.74 -0.93 24.87
C LYS A 66 -8.11 -2.31 25.03
N GLY A 67 -7.64 -2.92 23.94
CA GLY A 67 -6.97 -4.23 23.98
C GLY A 67 -5.66 -4.18 24.78
N VAL A 68 -4.81 -3.18 24.52
CA VAL A 68 -3.54 -3.05 25.26
C VAL A 68 -3.78 -2.77 26.75
N MET A 69 -4.78 -1.97 27.11
CA MET A 69 -5.07 -1.67 28.51
C MET A 69 -5.61 -2.89 29.28
N GLN A 70 -6.41 -3.73 28.61
CA GLN A 70 -6.92 -4.97 29.21
C GLN A 70 -5.79 -5.96 29.53
N GLU A 71 -4.80 -6.10 28.64
CA GLU A 71 -3.68 -7.02 28.83
C GLU A 71 -2.56 -6.45 29.70
N ALA A 72 -2.28 -5.14 29.61
CA ALA A 72 -1.18 -4.51 30.34
C ALA A 72 -1.52 -4.19 31.81
N GLY A 73 -2.82 -4.12 32.16
CA GLY A 73 -3.34 -3.91 33.52
C GLY A 73 -3.08 -2.53 34.15
N SER A 74 -2.12 -1.75 33.63
CA SER A 74 -1.77 -0.41 34.11
C SER A 74 -1.51 0.55 32.94
N VAL A 75 -1.74 1.84 33.18
CA VAL A 75 -1.51 2.90 32.17
C VAL A 75 -0.01 3.11 31.91
N GLY A 76 0.84 2.89 32.92
CA GLY A 76 2.28 3.02 32.76
C GLY A 76 2.86 1.92 31.85
N SER A 77 2.40 0.68 32.01
CA SER A 77 2.83 -0.43 31.16
C SER A 77 2.33 -0.28 29.72
N SER A 78 1.08 0.17 29.50
CA SER A 78 0.55 0.36 28.15
C SER A 78 1.32 1.41 27.34
N LEU A 79 1.80 2.49 27.96
CA LEU A 79 2.65 3.49 27.31
C LEU A 79 4.03 2.93 26.92
N ILE A 80 4.61 2.07 27.75
CA ILE A 80 5.89 1.40 27.45
C ILE A 80 5.72 0.44 26.26
N ILE A 81 4.64 -0.36 26.23
CA ILE A 81 4.32 -1.22 25.09
C ILE A 81 4.19 -0.39 23.80
N TRP A 82 3.50 0.75 23.87
CA TRP A 82 3.36 1.65 22.72
C TRP A 82 4.70 2.19 22.24
N ALA A 83 5.57 2.62 23.15
CA ALA A 83 6.91 3.10 22.81
C ALA A 83 7.78 2.00 22.17
N ILE A 84 7.75 0.78 22.72
CA ILE A 84 8.49 -0.36 22.18
C ILE A 84 7.97 -0.74 20.79
N CYS A 85 6.64 -0.80 20.61
CA CYS A 85 6.02 -1.06 19.32
C CYS A 85 6.45 -0.02 18.27
N GLY A 86 6.41 1.27 18.63
CA GLY A 86 6.89 2.36 17.77
C GLY A 86 8.36 2.22 17.38
N ALA A 87 9.23 1.83 18.32
CA ALA A 87 10.65 1.60 18.04
C ALA A 87 10.87 0.41 17.09
N ILE A 88 10.14 -0.70 17.27
CA ILE A 88 10.21 -1.86 16.39
C ILE A 88 9.71 -1.50 14.98
N CYS A 89 8.61 -0.75 14.87
CA CYS A 89 8.09 -0.26 13.59
C CYS A 89 9.11 0.64 12.87
N LEU A 90 9.82 1.51 13.60
CA LEU A 90 10.86 2.37 13.02
C LEU A 90 12.03 1.56 12.47
N LEU A 91 12.49 0.54 13.20
CA LEU A 91 13.54 -0.37 12.73
C LEU A 91 13.08 -1.14 11.49
N GLY A 92 11.84 -1.64 11.50
CA GLY A 92 11.24 -2.29 10.33
C GLY A 92 11.18 -1.36 9.12
N ALA A 93 10.74 -0.12 9.30
CA ALA A 93 10.68 0.88 8.24
C ALA A 93 12.05 1.19 7.65
N MET A 94 13.11 1.27 8.46
CA MET A 94 14.48 1.45 7.98
C MET A 94 14.95 0.26 7.13
N CYS A 95 14.70 -0.97 7.57
CA CYS A 95 15.01 -2.17 6.78
C CYS A 95 14.25 -2.20 5.45
N TYR A 96 12.95 -1.83 5.47
CA TYR A 96 12.15 -1.73 4.24
C TYR A 96 12.59 -0.59 3.32
N ALA A 97 13.10 0.51 3.87
CA ALA A 97 13.67 1.60 3.10
C ALA A 97 14.93 1.17 2.35
N GLU A 98 15.85 0.46 3.01
CA GLU A 98 17.05 -0.13 2.37
C GLU A 98 16.65 -1.15 1.29
N LEU A 99 15.65 -1.98 1.54
CA LEU A 99 15.19 -2.96 0.57
C LEU A 99 14.52 -2.30 -0.65
N GLY A 100 13.74 -1.24 -0.41
CA GLY A 100 13.06 -0.47 -1.45
C GLY A 100 13.98 0.39 -2.31
N THR A 101 15.15 0.77 -1.82
CA THR A 101 16.18 1.43 -2.64
C THR A 101 17.06 0.42 -3.38
N ALA A 102 17.25 -0.78 -2.83
CA ALA A 102 18.03 -1.84 -3.46
C ALA A 102 17.31 -2.53 -4.64
N ILE A 103 16.01 -2.82 -4.49
CA ILE A 103 15.22 -3.55 -5.51
C ILE A 103 14.16 -2.62 -6.11
N LEU A 104 14.50 -1.96 -7.21
CA LEU A 104 13.62 -1.03 -7.95
C LEU A 104 12.68 -1.78 -8.92
N LYS A 105 12.03 -2.85 -8.47
CA LYS A 105 11.04 -3.62 -9.26
C LYS A 105 9.61 -3.32 -8.76
N SER A 106 8.67 -3.23 -9.70
CA SER A 106 7.25 -3.09 -9.37
C SER A 106 6.73 -4.38 -8.72
N GLY A 107 6.00 -4.26 -7.60
CA GLY A 107 5.43 -5.39 -6.87
C GLY A 107 5.74 -5.46 -5.38
N ALA A 108 6.52 -4.53 -4.83
CA ALA A 108 6.85 -4.42 -3.40
C ALA A 108 7.23 -5.79 -2.78
N ASP A 109 6.50 -6.24 -1.77
CA ASP A 109 6.76 -7.46 -1.02
C ASP A 109 6.88 -8.71 -1.90
N TYR A 110 6.02 -8.81 -2.93
CA TYR A 110 6.09 -9.92 -3.89
C TYR A 110 7.39 -9.89 -4.68
N ALA A 111 7.82 -8.71 -5.14
CA ALA A 111 9.04 -8.58 -5.92
C ALA A 111 10.29 -8.92 -5.10
N TYR A 112 10.32 -8.57 -3.81
CA TYR A 112 11.42 -8.91 -2.90
C TYR A 112 11.52 -10.42 -2.67
N ILE A 113 10.39 -11.08 -2.42
CA ILE A 113 10.36 -12.54 -2.19
C ILE A 113 10.68 -13.31 -3.47
N ASN A 114 10.20 -12.84 -4.62
CA ASN A 114 10.47 -13.49 -5.91
C ASN A 114 11.96 -13.41 -6.29
N GLU A 115 12.66 -12.32 -5.94
CA GLU A 115 14.10 -12.20 -6.19
C GLU A 115 14.92 -13.09 -5.26
N ALA A 116 14.53 -13.19 -3.98
CA ALA A 116 15.29 -13.93 -2.97
C ALA A 116 15.06 -15.45 -3.00
N TYR A 117 13.81 -15.90 -3.23
CA TYR A 117 13.41 -17.30 -3.07
C TYR A 117 12.82 -17.91 -4.36
N GLY A 118 12.68 -17.13 -5.43
CA GLY A 118 12.11 -17.59 -6.70
C GLY A 118 10.58 -17.60 -6.74
N THR A 119 10.03 -18.15 -7.82
CA THR A 119 8.62 -17.94 -8.21
C THR A 119 7.60 -18.71 -7.37
N PHE A 120 7.93 -19.92 -6.90
CA PHE A 120 7.00 -20.74 -6.11
C PHE A 120 6.66 -20.13 -4.73
N PRO A 121 7.63 -19.76 -3.87
CA PRO A 121 7.33 -19.12 -2.58
C PRO A 121 6.72 -17.73 -2.75
N ALA A 122 7.09 -16.99 -3.80
CA ALA A 122 6.46 -15.70 -4.11
C ALA A 122 4.97 -15.86 -4.46
N PHE A 123 4.60 -16.89 -5.23
CA PHE A 123 3.20 -17.21 -5.50
C PHE A 123 2.43 -17.57 -4.23
N LEU A 124 3.01 -18.39 -3.35
CA LEU A 124 2.38 -18.77 -2.09
C LEU A 124 2.13 -17.55 -1.19
N TYR A 125 3.09 -16.63 -1.11
CA TYR A 125 2.92 -15.38 -0.39
C TYR A 125 1.78 -14.54 -0.96
N LEU A 126 1.74 -14.36 -2.29
CA LEU A 126 0.67 -13.61 -2.95
C LEU A 126 -0.71 -14.27 -2.73
N TRP A 127 -0.78 -15.59 -2.79
CA TRP A 127 -1.99 -16.35 -2.51
C TRP A 127 -2.50 -16.09 -1.09
N VAL A 128 -1.63 -16.21 -0.09
CA VAL A 128 -1.99 -15.93 1.32
C VAL A 128 -2.37 -14.47 1.50
N ALA A 129 -1.65 -13.54 0.87
CA ALA A 129 -1.95 -12.12 0.95
C ALA A 129 -3.36 -11.81 0.43
N VAL A 130 -3.72 -12.34 -0.74
CA VAL A 130 -5.03 -12.08 -1.35
C VAL A 130 -6.16 -12.83 -0.65
N VAL A 131 -5.96 -14.10 -0.30
CA VAL A 131 -7.03 -14.95 0.27
C VAL A 131 -7.25 -14.72 1.75
N ILE A 132 -6.21 -14.33 2.50
CA ILE A 132 -6.28 -14.21 3.97
C ILE A 132 -6.11 -12.76 4.40
N ILE A 133 -5.01 -12.10 4.02
CA ILE A 133 -4.64 -10.81 4.61
C ILE A 133 -5.64 -9.71 4.21
N LEU A 134 -5.93 -9.57 2.90
CA LEU A 134 -6.85 -8.56 2.39
C LEU A 134 -8.28 -8.68 2.97
N PRO A 135 -8.97 -9.84 2.91
CA PRO A 135 -10.31 -9.96 3.47
C PRO A 135 -10.33 -9.85 4.99
N THR A 136 -9.28 -10.29 5.70
CA THR A 136 -9.21 -10.16 7.15
C THR A 136 -9.15 -8.68 7.56
N GLY A 137 -8.38 -7.85 6.86
CA GLY A 137 -8.33 -6.40 7.12
C GLY A 137 -9.70 -5.72 6.94
N ASN A 138 -10.41 -6.06 5.86
CA ASN A 138 -11.77 -5.56 5.61
C ASN A 138 -12.74 -6.05 6.70
N ALA A 139 -12.67 -7.33 7.09
CA ALA A 139 -13.52 -7.90 8.13
C ALA A 139 -13.31 -7.25 9.49
N ILE A 140 -12.06 -7.00 9.91
CA ILE A 140 -11.74 -6.32 11.17
C ILE A 140 -12.31 -4.91 11.17
N THR A 141 -12.17 -4.18 10.06
CA THR A 141 -12.70 -2.82 9.93
C THR A 141 -14.23 -2.80 9.99
N ALA A 142 -14.90 -3.73 9.30
CA ALA A 142 -16.36 -3.87 9.34
C ALA A 142 -16.88 -4.23 10.74
N LEU A 143 -16.22 -5.18 11.43
CA LEU A 143 -16.56 -5.55 12.81
C LEU A 143 -16.35 -4.38 13.78
N THR A 144 -15.26 -3.64 13.60
CA THR A 144 -14.97 -2.43 14.37
C THR A 144 -16.09 -1.41 14.20
N PHE A 145 -16.44 -1.09 12.95
CA PHE A 145 -17.52 -0.17 12.63
C PHE A 145 -18.85 -0.60 13.25
N ALA A 146 -19.24 -1.87 13.11
CA ALA A 146 -20.46 -2.40 13.70
C ALA A 146 -20.48 -2.23 15.23
N ASN A 147 -19.36 -2.50 15.92
CA ASN A 147 -19.26 -2.31 17.37
C ASN A 147 -19.41 -0.84 17.78
N TYR A 148 -18.79 0.09 17.05
CA TYR A 148 -18.88 1.52 17.36
C TYR A 148 -20.27 2.11 17.11
N VAL A 149 -20.97 1.66 16.06
CA VAL A 149 -22.35 2.12 15.74
C VAL A 149 -23.38 1.56 16.71
N LEU A 150 -23.19 0.33 17.20
CA LEU A 150 -24.15 -0.32 18.11
C LEU A 150 -23.98 0.11 19.58
N GLN A 151 -22.80 0.57 19.99
CA GLN A 151 -22.55 1.07 21.35
C GLN A 151 -23.54 2.14 21.85
N PRO A 152 -23.90 3.20 21.09
CA PRO A 152 -24.87 4.19 21.54
C PRO A 152 -26.32 3.69 21.54
N ILE A 153 -26.65 2.66 20.76
CA ILE A 153 -28.02 2.12 20.63
C ILE A 153 -28.35 1.19 21.80
N PHE A 154 -27.36 0.49 22.34
CA PHE A 154 -27.52 -0.44 23.46
C PHE A 154 -26.57 -0.09 24.63
N PRO A 155 -26.86 0.99 25.39
CA PRO A 155 -25.99 1.45 26.48
C PRO A 155 -26.01 0.55 27.73
N GLU A 156 -27.12 -0.14 28.01
CA GLU A 156 -27.29 -0.96 29.25
C GLU A 156 -27.22 -2.49 29.03
N CYS A 157 -27.41 -2.97 27.81
CA CYS A 157 -27.23 -4.39 27.47
C CYS A 157 -26.15 -4.50 26.41
N GLY A 158 -25.06 -5.21 26.71
CA GLY A 158 -24.03 -5.50 25.71
C GLY A 158 -24.68 -6.06 24.44
N PRO A 159 -24.40 -5.51 23.24
CA PRO A 159 -25.06 -5.95 22.02
C PRO A 159 -24.85 -7.45 21.82
N PRO A 160 -25.91 -8.24 21.54
CA PRO A 160 -25.76 -9.67 21.33
C PRO A 160 -24.82 -9.92 20.14
N SER A 161 -23.91 -10.89 20.29
CA SER A 161 -22.89 -11.21 19.28
C SER A 161 -23.48 -11.48 17.89
N THR A 162 -24.70 -12.00 17.84
CA THR A 162 -25.46 -12.22 16.60
C THR A 162 -25.75 -10.91 15.85
N LEU A 163 -26.04 -9.81 16.55
CA LEU A 163 -26.36 -8.52 15.93
C LEU A 163 -25.11 -7.84 15.38
N ILE A 164 -23.99 -7.94 16.09
CA ILE A 164 -22.69 -7.45 15.62
C ILE A 164 -22.28 -8.22 14.36
N SER A 165 -22.41 -9.55 14.38
CA SER A 165 -22.10 -10.41 13.24
C SER A 165 -23.02 -10.16 12.04
N LEU A 166 -24.32 -9.92 12.25
CA LEU A 166 -25.26 -9.59 11.18
C LEU A 166 -24.96 -8.21 10.56
N THR A 167 -24.66 -7.22 11.39
CA THR A 167 -24.31 -5.87 10.92
C THR A 167 -22.98 -5.89 10.17
N ALA A 168 -21.98 -6.62 10.68
CA ALA A 168 -20.71 -6.81 9.99
C ALA A 168 -20.88 -7.60 8.67
N ALA A 169 -21.72 -8.65 8.66
CA ALA A 169 -22.02 -9.41 7.45
C ALA A 169 -22.72 -8.54 6.38
N LEU A 170 -23.66 -7.68 6.77
CA LEU A 170 -24.30 -6.70 5.89
C LEU A 170 -23.29 -5.68 5.33
N CYS A 171 -22.41 -5.15 6.18
CA CYS A 171 -21.34 -4.26 5.74
C CYS A 171 -20.39 -4.94 4.75
N ILE A 172 -20.03 -6.20 4.99
CA ILE A 172 -19.14 -6.95 4.09
C ILE A 172 -19.86 -7.29 2.78
N SER A 173 -21.16 -7.61 2.80
CA SER A 173 -21.92 -7.90 1.57
C SER A 173 -22.12 -6.68 0.67
N GLU A 174 -22.12 -5.47 1.23
CA GLU A 174 -22.14 -4.22 0.44
C GLU A 174 -20.75 -3.84 -0.11
N TYR A 175 -19.68 -4.41 0.46
CA TYR A 175 -18.29 -4.12 0.07
C TYR A 175 -17.71 -5.13 -0.94
N LEU A 176 -18.41 -6.24 -1.21
CA LEU A 176 -18.00 -7.30 -2.13
C LEU A 176 -18.71 -7.16 -3.47
#